data_AF-A0A1V6A3S9-F1
#
_entry.id   AF-A0A1V6A3S9-F1
#
_cell.length_a   1.000
_cell.length_b   1.000
_cell.length_c   1.000
_cell.angle_alpha   90.00
_cell.angle_beta   90.00
_cell.angle_gamma   90.00
#
_symmetry.space_group_name_H-M   'P 1'
#
loop_
_entity.id
_entity.type
_entity.pdbx_description
1 polymer ?
#
loop_
_entity_poly.entity_id
_entity_poly.type
_entity_poly.pdbx_seq_one_letter_code
_entity_poly.pdbx_strand_id
1 'polypeptide(L)'
;MELPSVFWDSAHEDMKRGYAPVDGMLMCLVCCRGFDLSDERGAEEHVAAEHGDMFEVLLGLEKGQNGLTENQEGILRLIRQGRSDAEIVMAGLAGATSTVRGYRLLLREKERKAKAFLAILGFLNEGDYKKRRPGRKPSKGWSILDDRFEITEEEKRKVLRTYFNEDKCVVRTFPAKEKNKIVILERLADLFEKGRTYSEKEVNQILFRTFNDISTLRRYLIEYRFLARVANGSAYWRTDPWHKQ
;
A
#
# COMPACT_ATOMS: atom_id res chain seq x y z
N MET A 1 -2.64 -12.54 -3.56
CA MET A 1 -1.29 -12.04 -3.18
C MET A 1 -1.48 -10.65 -2.60
N GLU A 2 -1.07 -10.41 -1.37
CA GLU A 2 -1.09 -9.04 -0.82
C GLU A 2 0.08 -8.24 -1.42
N LEU A 3 -0.24 -7.12 -2.08
CA LEU A 3 0.77 -6.22 -2.64
C LEU A 3 1.10 -5.06 -1.68
N PRO A 4 2.32 -4.51 -1.73
CA PRO A 4 2.73 -3.34 -0.96
C PRO A 4 1.82 -2.12 -1.16
N SER A 5 1.76 -1.16 -0.21
CA SER A 5 0.98 0.08 -0.40
C SER A 5 1.44 0.87 -1.62
N VAL A 6 2.75 0.87 -1.88
CA VAL A 6 3.37 1.57 -3.01
C VAL A 6 2.71 1.16 -4.33
N PHE A 7 2.31 -0.11 -4.48
CA PHE A 7 1.55 -0.56 -5.64
C PHE A 7 0.23 0.20 -5.81
N TRP A 8 -0.53 0.36 -4.73
CA TRP A 8 -1.86 0.99 -4.72
C TRP A 8 -1.82 2.51 -4.85
N ASP A 9 -0.73 3.13 -4.40
CA ASP A 9 -0.49 4.57 -4.49
C ASP A 9 0.09 4.99 -5.86
N SER A 10 0.56 4.03 -6.66
CA SER A 10 1.19 4.28 -7.96
C SER A 10 0.18 4.61 -9.06
N ALA A 11 0.64 5.26 -10.13
CA ALA A 11 -0.22 5.52 -11.28
C ALA A 11 -0.58 4.22 -12.02
N HIS A 12 -1.71 4.22 -12.74
CA HIS A 12 -2.16 3.02 -13.45
C HIS A 12 -1.16 2.51 -14.52
N GLU A 13 -0.36 3.41 -15.13
CA GLU A 13 0.70 3.02 -16.07
C GLU A 13 1.88 2.35 -15.35
N ASP A 14 2.18 2.79 -14.13
CA ASP A 14 3.21 2.19 -13.28
C ASP A 14 2.83 0.78 -12.84
N MET A 15 1.55 0.59 -12.47
CA MET A 15 1.00 -0.72 -12.15
C MET A 15 1.11 -1.70 -13.33
N LYS A 16 0.96 -1.22 -14.57
CA LYS A 16 1.08 -2.05 -15.78
C LYS A 16 2.51 -2.51 -16.04
N ARG A 17 3.50 -1.64 -15.84
CA ARG A 17 4.92 -1.98 -16.01
C ARG A 17 5.52 -2.71 -14.81
N GLY A 18 4.92 -2.57 -13.62
CA GLY A 18 5.32 -3.27 -12.40
C GLY A 18 6.40 -2.56 -11.58
N TYR A 19 6.76 -1.32 -11.93
CA TYR A 19 7.70 -0.48 -11.19
C TYR A 19 7.29 1.00 -11.28
N ALA A 20 7.67 1.81 -10.29
CA ALA A 20 7.40 3.25 -10.25
C ALA A 20 8.57 4.03 -9.66
N PRO A 21 8.78 5.31 -10.05
CA PRO A 21 9.71 6.19 -9.38
C PRO A 21 9.18 6.53 -7.99
N VAL A 22 9.92 6.14 -6.95
CA VAL A 22 9.61 6.41 -5.55
C VAL A 22 10.92 6.75 -4.86
N ASP A 23 10.90 7.79 -4.05
CA ASP A 23 12.04 8.25 -3.28
C ASP A 23 13.33 8.60 -4.05
N GLY A 24 13.22 8.94 -5.33
CA GLY A 24 14.39 9.19 -6.17
C GLY A 24 15.09 7.90 -6.61
N MET A 25 14.37 6.78 -6.59
CA MET A 25 14.76 5.45 -7.10
C MET A 25 13.60 4.87 -7.91
N LEU A 26 13.85 3.86 -8.75
CA LEU A 26 12.78 3.03 -9.30
C LEU A 26 12.51 1.89 -8.35
N MET A 27 11.27 1.72 -7.90
CA MET A 27 10.87 0.62 -7.04
C MET A 27 9.97 -0.35 -7.78
N CYS A 28 10.29 -1.65 -7.69
CA CYS A 28 9.38 -2.71 -8.07
C CYS A 28 8.13 -2.69 -7.18
N LEU A 29 6.96 -2.65 -7.80
CA LEU A 29 5.68 -2.56 -7.08
C LEU A 29 5.23 -3.90 -6.48
N VAL A 30 5.89 -5.01 -6.82
CA VAL A 30 5.53 -6.34 -6.31
C VAL A 30 6.37 -6.71 -5.09
N CYS A 31 7.70 -6.55 -5.16
CA CYS A 31 8.61 -6.95 -4.07
C CYS A 31 9.36 -5.79 -3.39
N CYS A 32 9.13 -4.54 -3.79
CA CYS A 32 9.82 -3.34 -3.26
C CYS A 32 11.34 -3.32 -3.47
N ARG A 33 11.88 -4.06 -4.44
CA ARG A 33 13.29 -3.93 -4.82
C ARG A 33 13.53 -2.57 -5.50
N GLY A 34 14.54 -1.85 -5.02
CA GLY A 34 14.96 -0.56 -5.57
C GLY A 34 16.04 -0.69 -6.66
N PHE A 35 15.99 0.24 -7.60
CA PHE A 35 16.93 0.43 -8.70
C PHE A 35 17.25 1.92 -8.84
N ASP A 36 18.37 2.25 -9.46
CA ASP A 36 18.69 3.65 -9.78
C ASP A 36 17.65 4.21 -10.78
N LEU A 37 17.35 5.52 -10.70
CA LEU A 37 16.38 6.16 -11.60
C LEU A 37 16.70 6.02 -13.09
N SER A 38 17.98 5.90 -13.42
CA SER A 38 18.48 5.69 -14.78
C SER A 38 18.39 4.24 -15.25
N ASP A 39 18.19 3.29 -14.34
CA ASP A 39 18.19 1.86 -14.62
C ASP A 39 16.77 1.31 -14.82
N GLU A 40 16.02 1.91 -15.73
CA GLU A 40 14.68 1.43 -16.10
C GLU A 40 14.73 0.01 -16.65
N ARG A 41 15.78 -0.32 -17.39
CA ARG A 41 15.96 -1.64 -17.98
C ARG A 41 16.20 -2.71 -16.91
N GLY A 42 17.00 -2.45 -15.88
CA GLY A 42 17.20 -3.36 -14.77
C GLY A 42 15.92 -3.61 -13.97
N ALA A 43 15.11 -2.56 -13.77
CA ALA A 43 13.80 -2.69 -13.14
C ALA A 43 12.83 -3.54 -13.97
N GLU A 44 12.79 -3.32 -15.29
CA GLU A 44 11.95 -4.09 -16.22
C GLU A 44 12.38 -5.57 -16.29
N GLU A 45 13.68 -5.83 -16.45
CA GLU A 45 14.23 -7.19 -16.48
C GLU A 45 13.96 -7.93 -15.15
N HIS A 46 14.05 -7.23 -14.02
CA HIS A 46 13.69 -7.80 -12.72
C HIS A 46 12.21 -8.16 -12.61
N VAL A 47 11.30 -7.28 -13.03
CA VAL A 47 9.86 -7.58 -13.02
C VAL A 47 9.58 -8.81 -13.87
N ALA A 48 10.14 -8.87 -15.07
CA ALA A 48 9.98 -10.02 -15.96
C ALA A 48 10.56 -11.32 -15.37
N ALA A 49 11.73 -11.26 -14.71
CA ALA A 49 12.41 -12.44 -14.18
C ALA A 49 11.78 -12.98 -12.88
N GLU A 50 11.42 -12.09 -11.94
CA GLU A 50 10.99 -12.48 -10.59
C GLU A 50 9.46 -12.52 -10.43
N HIS A 51 8.73 -11.75 -11.25
CA HIS A 51 7.28 -11.60 -11.14
C HIS A 51 6.52 -12.01 -12.41
N GLY A 52 7.25 -12.23 -13.52
CA GLY A 52 6.68 -12.67 -14.78
C GLY A 52 5.85 -11.57 -15.45
N ASP A 53 4.66 -11.93 -15.91
CA ASP A 53 3.75 -11.01 -16.59
C ASP A 53 2.90 -10.26 -15.55
N MET A 54 3.03 -8.93 -15.52
CA MET A 54 2.19 -8.07 -14.68
C MET A 54 0.69 -8.25 -14.94
N PHE A 55 0.30 -8.69 -16.13
CA PHE A 55 -1.09 -9.08 -16.40
C PHE A 55 -1.56 -10.20 -15.47
N GLU A 56 -0.74 -11.24 -15.26
CA GLU A 56 -1.07 -12.34 -14.36
C GLU A 56 -1.00 -11.91 -12.89
N VAL A 57 -0.08 -11.01 -12.53
CA VAL A 57 -0.03 -10.40 -11.20
C VAL A 57 -1.34 -9.66 -10.88
N LEU A 58 -1.85 -8.85 -11.82
CA LEU A 58 -3.09 -8.09 -11.67
C LEU A 58 -4.33 -9.00 -11.60
N LEU A 59 -4.36 -10.09 -12.37
CA LEU A 59 -5.43 -11.09 -12.26
C LEU A 59 -5.31 -11.89 -10.95
N GLY A 60 -4.11 -12.09 -10.42
CA GLY A 60 -3.83 -12.84 -9.18
C GLY A 60 -3.97 -12.04 -7.88
N LEU A 61 -4.48 -10.82 -7.94
CA LEU A 61 -4.86 -10.03 -6.77
C LEU A 61 -5.91 -10.78 -5.93
N GLU A 62 -6.00 -10.48 -4.65
CA GLU A 62 -6.95 -11.18 -3.78
C GLU A 62 -8.40 -10.93 -4.19
N LYS A 63 -9.28 -11.88 -3.87
CA LYS A 63 -10.69 -11.85 -4.28
C LYS A 63 -11.32 -10.50 -3.93
N GLY A 64 -11.82 -9.81 -4.95
CA GLY A 64 -12.49 -8.52 -4.83
C GLY A 64 -11.60 -7.29 -5.08
N GLN A 65 -10.27 -7.44 -5.13
CA GLN A 65 -9.36 -6.32 -5.36
C GLN A 65 -9.31 -5.88 -6.83
N ASN A 66 -9.41 -6.82 -7.78
CA ASN A 66 -9.41 -6.54 -9.22
C ASN A 66 -10.82 -6.30 -9.81
N GLY A 67 -11.89 -6.54 -9.03
CA GLY A 67 -13.29 -6.37 -9.45
C GLY A 67 -13.77 -7.35 -10.53
N LEU A 68 -13.08 -8.48 -10.71
CA LEU A 68 -13.38 -9.54 -11.68
C LEU A 68 -13.85 -10.81 -10.98
N THR A 69 -14.62 -11.63 -11.70
CA THR A 69 -14.92 -13.01 -11.28
C THR A 69 -13.91 -13.99 -11.86
N GLU A 70 -13.73 -15.17 -11.25
CA GLU A 70 -12.80 -16.20 -11.76
C GLU A 70 -13.05 -16.55 -13.24
N ASN A 71 -14.32 -16.65 -13.65
CA ASN A 71 -14.66 -16.84 -15.07
C ASN A 71 -14.22 -15.67 -15.96
N GLN A 72 -14.35 -14.42 -15.49
CA GLN A 72 -13.92 -13.24 -16.24
C GLN A 72 -12.40 -13.19 -16.38
N GLU A 73 -11.66 -13.57 -15.34
CA GLU A 73 -10.19 -13.69 -15.40
C GLU A 73 -9.75 -14.74 -16.43
N GLY A 74 -10.39 -15.92 -16.43
CA GLY A 74 -10.13 -16.96 -17.42
C GLY A 74 -10.38 -16.49 -18.86
N ILE A 75 -11.48 -15.78 -19.09
CA ILE A 75 -11.81 -15.22 -20.41
C ILE A 75 -10.75 -14.19 -20.84
N LEU A 76 -10.33 -13.30 -19.93
CA LEU A 76 -9.29 -12.30 -20.22
C LEU A 76 -7.95 -12.95 -20.61
N ARG A 77 -7.55 -14.06 -19.96
CA ARG A 77 -6.35 -14.83 -20.34
C ARG A 77 -6.45 -15.35 -21.78
N LEU A 78 -7.57 -15.97 -22.15
CA LEU A 78 -7.76 -16.48 -23.52
C LEU A 78 -7.82 -15.35 -24.55
N ILE A 79 -8.42 -14.20 -24.21
CA ILE A 79 -8.41 -13.02 -25.06
C ILE A 79 -6.99 -12.51 -25.29
N ARG A 80 -6.16 -12.44 -24.24
CA ARG A 80 -4.75 -12.03 -24.35
C ARG A 80 -3.93 -12.97 -25.24
N GLN A 81 -4.24 -14.26 -25.19
CA GLN A 81 -3.65 -15.29 -26.08
C GLN A 81 -4.15 -15.20 -27.54
N GLY A 82 -5.05 -14.28 -27.87
CA GLY A 82 -5.59 -14.12 -29.22
C GLY A 82 -6.60 -15.19 -29.63
N ARG A 83 -7.17 -15.93 -28.66
CA ARG A 83 -8.18 -16.96 -28.93
C ARG A 83 -9.47 -16.34 -29.47
N SER A 84 -10.07 -17.04 -30.43
CA SER A 84 -11.36 -16.71 -31.02
C SER A 84 -12.50 -16.92 -30.02
N ASP A 85 -13.65 -16.28 -30.27
CA ASP A 85 -14.85 -16.44 -29.43
C ASP A 85 -15.31 -17.91 -29.37
N ALA A 86 -15.09 -18.69 -30.44
CA ALA A 86 -15.41 -20.12 -30.49
C ALA A 86 -14.48 -20.93 -29.57
N GLU A 87 -13.19 -20.63 -29.55
CA GLU A 87 -12.22 -21.28 -28.66
C GLU A 87 -12.49 -20.98 -27.18
N ILE A 88 -12.94 -19.76 -26.87
CA ILE A 88 -13.32 -19.38 -25.50
C ILE A 88 -14.54 -20.18 -25.02
N VAL A 89 -15.50 -20.43 -25.91
CA VAL A 89 -16.66 -21.30 -25.62
C VAL A 89 -16.22 -22.76 -25.45
N MET A 90 -15.34 -23.26 -26.33
CA MET A 90 -14.80 -24.63 -26.22
C MET A 90 -14.02 -24.86 -24.91
N ALA A 91 -13.37 -23.82 -24.38
CA ALA A 91 -12.70 -23.87 -23.08
C ALA A 91 -13.66 -23.95 -21.87
N GLY A 92 -14.98 -23.92 -22.10
CA GLY A 92 -15.99 -24.05 -21.06
C GLY A 92 -16.23 -22.79 -20.23
N LEU A 93 -15.61 -21.66 -20.60
CA LEU A 93 -15.71 -20.40 -19.85
C LEU A 93 -16.94 -19.56 -20.22
N ALA A 94 -17.63 -19.89 -21.32
CA ALA A 94 -18.85 -19.23 -21.76
C ALA A 94 -19.78 -20.21 -22.47
N GLY A 95 -21.09 -20.09 -22.26
CA GLY A 95 -22.08 -20.99 -22.87
C GLY A 95 -22.35 -20.74 -24.36
N ALA A 96 -22.00 -19.56 -24.88
CA ALA A 96 -22.19 -19.21 -26.29
C ALA A 96 -21.25 -18.07 -26.72
N THR A 97 -21.02 -17.94 -28.03
CA THR A 97 -20.18 -16.87 -28.59
C THR A 97 -20.78 -15.48 -28.36
N SER A 98 -22.11 -15.38 -28.33
CA SER A 98 -22.83 -14.16 -27.94
C SER A 98 -22.50 -13.72 -26.51
N THR A 99 -22.34 -14.67 -25.58
CA THR A 99 -21.95 -14.41 -24.20
C THR A 99 -20.54 -13.83 -24.11
N VAL A 100 -19.58 -14.37 -24.89
CA VAL A 100 -18.21 -13.83 -24.97
C VAL A 100 -18.21 -12.38 -25.48
N ARG A 101 -18.98 -12.10 -26.55
CA ARG A 101 -19.13 -10.74 -27.07
C ARG A 101 -19.77 -9.79 -26.05
N GLY A 102 -20.79 -10.27 -25.34
CA GLY A 102 -21.43 -9.55 -24.23
C GLY A 102 -20.42 -9.21 -23.12
N TYR A 103 -19.57 -10.15 -22.74
CA TYR A 103 -18.50 -9.88 -21.76
C TYR A 103 -17.50 -8.83 -22.26
N ARG A 104 -17.07 -8.88 -23.52
CA ARG A 104 -16.17 -7.86 -24.08
C ARG A 104 -16.82 -6.46 -24.01
N LEU A 105 -18.10 -6.35 -24.32
CA LEU A 105 -18.84 -5.10 -24.22
C LEU A 105 -18.92 -4.60 -22.78
N LEU A 106 -19.29 -5.48 -21.84
CA LEU A 106 -19.36 -5.16 -20.41
C LEU A 106 -18.01 -4.69 -19.86
N LEU A 107 -16.92 -5.36 -20.22
CA LEU A 107 -15.57 -4.99 -19.78
C LEU A 107 -15.15 -3.62 -20.32
N ARG A 108 -15.45 -3.32 -21.59
CA ARG A 108 -15.22 -1.97 -22.15
C ARG A 108 -16.05 -0.89 -21.45
N GLU A 109 -17.29 -1.21 -21.09
CA GLU A 109 -18.14 -0.28 -20.34
C GLU A 109 -17.61 -0.04 -18.92
N LYS A 110 -17.16 -1.09 -18.23
CA LYS A 110 -16.48 -0.99 -16.93
C LYS A 110 -15.22 -0.14 -17.02
N GLU A 111 -14.37 -0.38 -18.02
CA GLU A 111 -13.16 0.41 -18.26
C GLU A 111 -13.48 1.90 -18.44
N ARG A 112 -14.48 2.23 -19.27
CA ARG A 112 -14.92 3.61 -19.49
C ARG A 112 -15.40 4.26 -18.19
N LYS A 113 -16.20 3.54 -17.41
CA LYS A 113 -16.70 4.02 -16.10
C LYS A 113 -15.56 4.23 -15.11
N ALA A 114 -14.61 3.29 -15.03
CA ALA A 114 -13.45 3.40 -14.16
C ALA A 114 -12.57 4.59 -14.51
N LYS A 115 -12.31 4.85 -15.81
CA LYS A 115 -11.58 6.03 -16.26
C LYS A 115 -12.24 7.34 -15.85
N ALA A 116 -13.56 7.45 -16.04
CA ALA A 116 -14.31 8.63 -15.60
C ALA A 116 -14.26 8.79 -14.06
N PHE A 117 -14.40 7.70 -13.33
CA PHE A 117 -14.35 7.70 -11.87
C PHE A 117 -12.98 8.11 -11.33
N LEU A 118 -11.90 7.56 -11.89
CA LEU A 118 -10.53 7.95 -11.53
C LEU A 118 -10.26 9.43 -11.80
N ALA A 119 -10.75 9.98 -12.92
CA ALA A 119 -10.64 11.41 -13.19
C ALA A 119 -11.38 12.26 -12.15
N ILE A 120 -12.60 11.87 -11.76
CA ILE A 120 -13.36 12.53 -10.69
C ILE A 120 -12.58 12.51 -9.37
N LEU A 121 -12.02 11.35 -9.00
CA LEU A 121 -11.20 11.23 -7.78
C LEU A 121 -9.91 12.04 -7.86
N GLY A 122 -9.28 12.12 -9.03
CA GLY A 122 -8.13 12.97 -9.30
C GLY A 122 -8.39 14.43 -8.94
N PHE A 123 -9.51 15.00 -9.41
CA PHE A 123 -9.91 16.37 -9.06
C PHE A 123 -10.12 16.58 -7.55
N LEU A 124 -10.63 15.57 -6.83
CA LEU A 124 -10.81 15.65 -5.38
C LEU A 124 -9.46 15.63 -4.64
N ASN A 125 -8.43 15.01 -5.23
CA ASN A 125 -7.08 14.93 -4.67
C ASN A 125 -6.20 16.13 -5.03
N GLU A 126 -6.36 16.70 -6.23
CA GLU A 126 -5.63 17.88 -6.73
C GLU A 126 -6.14 19.18 -6.09
N GLY A 127 -7.43 19.21 -5.74
CA GLY A 127 -8.06 20.36 -5.13
C GLY A 127 -7.79 20.45 -3.63
N ASP A 128 -7.75 21.67 -3.14
CA ASP A 128 -7.90 22.05 -1.72
C ASP A 128 -9.28 21.63 -1.14
N TYR A 129 -9.87 20.50 -1.56
CA TYR A 129 -11.09 19.93 -0.97
C TYR A 129 -10.98 19.80 0.56
N LYS A 130 -9.78 19.48 1.06
CA LYS A 130 -9.45 19.47 2.49
C LYS A 130 -9.34 20.86 3.13
N LYS A 131 -8.92 21.90 2.39
CA LYS A 131 -8.80 23.29 2.91
C LYS A 131 -10.08 24.13 2.74
N ARG A 132 -11.00 23.73 1.85
CA ARG A 132 -12.21 24.48 1.49
C ARG A 132 -13.45 24.16 2.34
N ARG A 133 -13.34 23.52 3.51
CA ARG A 133 -14.49 23.42 4.44
C ARG A 133 -14.47 24.58 5.45
N PRO A 134 -15.26 25.65 5.27
CA PRO A 134 -15.39 26.66 6.30
C PRO A 134 -16.29 26.08 7.40
N GLY A 135 -15.75 25.94 8.62
CA GLY A 135 -16.57 25.87 9.84
C GLY A 135 -17.42 24.61 10.12
N ARG A 136 -17.31 23.52 9.35
CA ARG A 136 -17.95 22.24 9.73
C ARG A 136 -16.92 21.24 10.24
N LYS A 137 -17.07 20.86 11.52
CA LYS A 137 -16.42 19.66 12.09
C LYS A 137 -16.76 18.47 11.19
N PRO A 138 -15.78 17.64 10.77
CA PRO A 138 -16.06 16.43 10.00
C PRO A 138 -17.11 15.59 10.75
N SER A 139 -18.23 15.31 10.10
CA SER A 139 -19.21 14.38 10.64
C SER A 139 -18.56 13.00 10.73
N LYS A 140 -18.60 12.43 11.93
CA LYS A 140 -18.15 11.08 12.26
C LYS A 140 -18.70 10.09 11.22
N GLY A 141 -17.83 9.49 10.40
CA GLY A 141 -18.15 8.28 9.65
C GLY A 141 -18.11 8.34 8.12
N TRP A 142 -17.72 9.44 7.48
CA TRP A 142 -17.49 9.43 6.02
C TRP A 142 -16.16 10.10 5.68
N SER A 143 -15.06 9.37 5.89
CA SER A 143 -13.82 9.53 5.14
C SER A 143 -13.57 8.26 4.35
N ILE A 144 -13.49 8.42 3.02
CA ILE A 144 -13.08 7.39 2.07
C ILE A 144 -11.54 7.13 2.16
N LEU A 145 -10.84 7.87 3.02
CA LEU A 145 -9.40 7.76 3.27
C LEU A 145 -9.17 7.64 4.79
N ASP A 146 -8.87 6.42 5.24
CA ASP A 146 -8.50 6.01 6.60
C ASP A 146 -8.47 7.11 7.69
N ASP A 147 -9.57 7.26 8.44
CA ASP A 147 -9.76 8.19 9.57
C ASP A 147 -8.74 8.00 10.72
N ARG A 148 -7.93 6.93 10.72
CA ARG A 148 -7.02 6.58 11.83
C ARG A 148 -5.81 7.49 11.97
N PHE A 149 -5.43 8.21 10.91
CA PHE A 149 -4.23 9.05 10.86
C PHE A 149 -4.50 10.55 10.86
N GLU A 150 -5.77 10.98 10.82
CA GLU A 150 -6.13 12.38 11.08
C GLU A 150 -6.03 12.66 12.58
N ILE A 151 -4.81 12.97 13.04
CA ILE A 151 -4.51 13.39 14.41
C ILE A 151 -4.01 14.82 14.33
N THR A 152 -4.75 15.75 14.93
CA THR A 152 -4.30 17.15 15.00
C THR A 152 -3.04 17.27 15.86
N GLU A 153 -2.19 18.27 15.59
CA GLU A 153 -0.99 18.53 16.40
C GLU A 153 -1.31 18.72 17.90
N GLU A 154 -2.49 19.25 18.22
CA GLU A 154 -2.97 19.39 19.59
C GLU A 154 -3.31 18.04 20.25
N GLU A 155 -3.97 17.13 19.51
CA GLU A 155 -4.26 15.77 19.97
C GLU A 155 -2.97 14.96 20.12
N LYS A 156 -2.03 15.08 19.17
CA LYS A 156 -0.70 14.47 19.23
C LYS A 156 0.01 14.88 20.51
N ARG A 157 0.04 16.18 20.83
CA ARG A 157 0.64 16.70 22.09
C ARG A 157 -0.07 16.17 23.33
N LYS A 158 -1.40 16.07 23.33
CA LYS A 158 -2.17 15.51 24.46
C LYS A 158 -1.82 14.04 24.68
N VAL A 159 -1.82 13.23 23.62
CA VAL A 159 -1.46 11.81 23.69
C VAL A 159 -0.02 11.65 24.19
N LEU A 160 0.93 12.42 23.66
CA LEU A 160 2.32 12.37 24.13
C LEU A 160 2.44 12.74 25.62
N ARG A 161 1.73 13.77 26.10
CA ARG A 161 1.70 14.12 27.54
C ARG A 161 1.07 13.06 28.43
N THR A 162 0.06 12.34 27.93
CA THR A 162 -0.64 11.30 28.70
C THR A 162 0.20 10.04 28.84
N TYR A 163 0.92 9.64 27.78
CA TYR A 163 1.57 8.34 27.72
C TYR A 163 3.10 8.38 27.90
N PHE A 164 3.77 9.52 27.72
CA PHE A 164 5.20 9.69 27.99
C PHE A 164 5.47 10.38 29.34
N ASN A 165 6.49 9.91 30.06
CA ASN A 165 7.04 10.58 31.26
C ASN A 165 7.75 11.90 30.90
N GLU A 166 7.89 12.80 31.87
CA GLU A 166 8.50 14.14 31.70
C GLU A 166 9.93 14.11 31.11
N ASP A 167 10.65 12.97 31.24
CA ASP A 167 11.95 12.71 30.60
C ASP A 167 11.86 12.15 29.14
N LYS A 168 10.72 12.31 28.48
CA LYS A 168 10.46 12.10 27.03
C LYS A 168 10.71 10.71 26.43
N CYS A 169 11.25 9.73 27.17
CA CYS A 169 11.67 8.45 26.59
C CYS A 169 10.92 7.21 27.09
N VAL A 170 10.13 7.27 28.17
CA VAL A 170 9.46 6.08 28.73
C VAL A 170 7.94 6.13 28.52
N VAL A 171 7.39 5.10 27.85
CA VAL A 171 5.96 4.89 27.65
C VAL A 171 5.37 4.22 28.90
N ARG A 172 4.46 4.90 29.62
CA ARG A 172 3.88 4.38 30.87
C ARG A 172 2.92 3.21 30.65
N THR A 173 2.12 3.29 29.60
CA THR A 173 1.09 2.29 29.29
C THR A 173 0.84 2.32 27.79
N PHE A 174 0.78 1.14 27.16
CA PHE A 174 0.46 1.08 25.74
C PHE A 174 -1.06 1.28 25.53
N PRO A 175 -1.50 2.26 24.73
CA PRO A 175 -2.90 2.61 24.61
C PRO A 175 -3.71 1.55 23.86
N ALA A 176 -4.96 1.36 24.26
CA ALA A 176 -5.88 0.46 23.56
C ALA A 176 -6.39 1.04 22.23
N LYS A 177 -6.53 2.37 22.13
CA LYS A 177 -7.04 3.06 20.94
C LYS A 177 -5.99 3.13 19.84
N GLU A 178 -6.32 2.68 18.62
CA GLU A 178 -5.40 2.66 17.46
C GLU A 178 -4.79 4.04 17.16
N LYS A 179 -5.58 5.11 17.19
CA LYS A 179 -5.08 6.49 16.99
C LYS A 179 -3.94 6.85 17.94
N ASN A 180 -4.06 6.48 19.22
CA ASN A 180 -3.02 6.78 20.21
C ASN A 180 -1.78 5.90 20.01
N LYS A 181 -1.95 4.66 19.52
CA LYS A 181 -0.83 3.78 19.18
C LYS A 181 0.02 4.40 18.07
N ILE A 182 -0.63 4.92 17.02
CA ILE A 182 0.06 5.57 15.89
C ILE A 182 0.96 6.71 16.37
N VAL A 183 0.47 7.61 17.23
CA VAL A 183 1.27 8.73 17.77
C VAL A 183 2.49 8.26 18.54
N ILE A 184 2.33 7.20 19.34
CA ILE A 184 3.42 6.65 20.15
C ILE A 184 4.43 5.95 19.25
N LEU A 185 3.97 5.14 18.30
CA LEU A 185 4.83 4.42 17.37
C LEU A 185 5.61 5.37 16.46
N GLU A 186 4.98 6.44 15.98
CA GLU A 186 5.64 7.51 15.23
C GLU A 186 6.77 8.15 16.05
N ARG A 187 6.49 8.47 17.32
CA ARG A 187 7.50 9.05 18.21
C ARG A 187 8.65 8.09 18.52
N LEU A 188 8.39 6.78 18.57
CA LEU A 188 9.41 5.77 18.78
C LEU A 188 10.21 5.48 17.50
N ALA A 189 9.60 5.63 16.33
CA ALA A 189 10.28 5.57 15.05
C ALA A 189 11.35 6.68 14.93
N ASP A 190 11.12 7.85 15.55
CA ASP A 190 12.11 8.93 15.62
C ASP A 190 13.43 8.55 16.29
N LEU A 191 13.45 7.47 17.09
CA LEU A 191 14.69 6.97 17.72
C LEU A 191 15.59 6.23 16.74
N PHE A 192 15.08 5.87 15.57
CA PHE A 192 15.82 5.21 14.51
C PHE A 192 16.23 6.22 13.43
N GLU A 193 17.50 6.16 13.03
CA GLU A 193 18.07 6.98 11.97
C GLU A 193 17.57 6.48 10.61
N LYS A 194 17.19 7.41 9.73
CA LYS A 194 16.79 7.09 8.36
C LYS A 194 17.99 6.59 7.57
N GLY A 195 17.79 5.59 6.72
CA GLY A 195 18.84 5.01 5.88
C GLY A 195 19.84 4.10 6.60
N ARG A 196 19.66 3.85 7.92
CA ARG A 196 20.48 2.91 8.69
C ARG A 196 19.76 1.58 8.90
N THR A 197 20.50 0.50 8.71
CA THR A 197 20.07 -0.85 9.08
C THR A 197 20.55 -1.20 10.48
N TYR A 198 19.66 -1.79 11.28
CA TYR A 198 19.86 -2.21 12.65
C TYR A 198 19.69 -3.73 12.76
N SER A 199 20.54 -4.38 13.54
CA SER A 199 20.31 -5.76 13.97
C SER A 199 19.18 -5.83 15.01
N GLU A 200 18.60 -7.01 15.20
CA GLU A 200 17.59 -7.24 16.25
C GLU A 200 18.08 -6.79 17.64
N LYS A 201 19.37 -7.01 17.94
CA LYS A 201 19.99 -6.62 19.21
C LYS A 201 20.02 -5.10 19.37
N GLU A 202 20.37 -4.36 18.32
CA GLU A 202 20.39 -2.90 18.34
C GLU A 202 18.97 -2.32 18.48
N VAL A 203 18.00 -2.87 17.74
CA VAL A 203 16.59 -2.49 17.89
C VAL A 203 16.12 -2.71 19.33
N ASN A 204 16.42 -3.88 19.91
CA ASN A 204 16.03 -4.16 21.28
C ASN A 204 16.69 -3.21 22.28
N GLN A 205 17.96 -2.84 22.08
CA GLN A 205 18.66 -1.88 22.95
C GLN A 205 18.07 -0.47 22.87
N ILE A 206 17.68 -0.01 21.68
CA ILE A 206 17.02 1.30 21.48
C ILE A 206 15.66 1.30 22.18
N LEU A 207 14.89 0.23 22.02
CA LEU A 207 13.53 0.11 22.57
C LEU A 207 13.52 -0.22 24.07
N PHE A 208 14.55 -0.87 24.61
CA PHE A 208 14.66 -1.22 26.03
C PHE A 208 14.54 -0.01 26.95
N ARG A 209 15.02 1.14 26.49
CA ARG A 209 14.93 2.41 27.24
C ARG A 209 13.52 3.00 27.26
N THR A 210 12.57 2.41 26.52
CA THR A 210 11.26 3.03 26.24
C THR A 210 10.07 2.25 26.78
N PHE A 211 10.11 0.92 26.74
CA PHE A 211 8.99 0.08 27.18
C PHE A 211 9.45 -1.31 27.61
N ASN A 212 8.78 -1.88 28.61
CA ASN A 212 9.17 -3.17 29.21
C ASN A 212 8.88 -4.37 28.28
N ASP A 213 7.85 -4.27 27.43
CA ASP A 213 7.51 -5.30 26.43
C ASP A 213 8.00 -4.90 25.03
N ILE A 214 9.29 -5.11 24.82
CA ILE A 214 9.99 -4.79 23.56
C ILE A 214 9.42 -5.60 22.39
N SER A 215 9.03 -6.86 22.62
CA SER A 215 8.51 -7.76 21.60
C SER A 215 7.22 -7.23 20.99
N THR A 216 6.28 -6.79 21.83
CA THR A 216 5.02 -6.21 21.38
C THR A 216 5.25 -4.89 20.66
N LEU A 217 6.14 -4.04 21.17
CA LEU A 217 6.42 -2.75 20.56
C LEU A 217 7.06 -2.88 19.17
N ARG A 218 8.02 -3.80 19.03
CA ARG A 218 8.65 -4.14 17.76
C ARG A 218 7.64 -4.72 16.77
N ARG A 219 6.73 -5.58 17.23
CA ARG A 219 5.64 -6.12 16.39
C ARG A 219 4.78 -4.99 15.84
N TYR A 220 4.36 -4.05 16.68
CA TYR A 220 3.55 -2.91 16.25
C TYR A 220 4.31 -1.94 15.35
N LEU A 221 5.59 -1.66 15.59
CA LEU A 221 6.41 -0.84 14.69
C LEU A 221 6.47 -1.44 13.29
N ILE A 222 6.47 -2.78 13.17
CA ILE A 222 6.41 -3.47 11.87
C ILE A 222 5.00 -3.47 11.28
N GLU A 223 3.99 -3.86 12.07
CA GLU A 223 2.59 -3.90 11.63
C GLU A 223 2.10 -2.54 11.10
N TYR A 224 2.50 -1.45 11.78
CA TYR A 224 2.15 -0.08 11.42
C TYR A 224 3.17 0.58 10.47
N ARG A 225 4.13 -0.20 9.93
CA ARG A 225 5.08 0.24 8.89
C ARG A 225 5.96 1.44 9.29
N PHE A 226 6.31 1.53 10.56
CA PHE A 226 7.35 2.44 11.06
C PHE A 226 8.75 1.82 11.04
N LEU A 227 8.82 0.49 11.07
CA LEU A 227 10.03 -0.28 10.81
C LEU A 227 9.72 -1.38 9.78
N ALA A 228 10.65 -1.67 8.90
CA ALA A 228 10.66 -2.92 8.12
C ALA A 228 11.75 -3.85 8.66
N ARG A 229 11.62 -5.15 8.34
CA ARG A 229 12.61 -6.17 8.69
C ARG A 229 12.80 -7.18 7.57
N VAL A 230 13.97 -7.81 7.53
CA VAL A 230 14.17 -9.04 6.74
C VAL A 230 13.36 -10.17 7.39
N ALA A 231 12.78 -11.06 6.58
CA ALA A 231 11.97 -12.18 7.06
C ALA A 231 12.71 -13.08 8.07
N ASN A 232 14.04 -13.20 7.94
CA ASN A 232 14.91 -13.94 8.85
C ASN A 232 15.28 -13.18 10.15
N GLY A 233 14.79 -11.94 10.33
CA GLY A 233 15.07 -11.11 11.51
C GLY A 233 16.49 -10.54 11.59
N SER A 234 17.32 -10.71 10.56
CA SER A 234 18.73 -10.30 10.59
C SER A 234 18.95 -8.79 10.56
N ALA A 235 18.04 -8.04 9.93
CA ALA A 235 18.13 -6.59 9.84
C ALA A 235 16.74 -5.93 9.89
N TYR A 236 16.73 -4.71 10.40
CA TYR A 236 15.60 -3.82 10.59
C TYR A 236 15.99 -2.43 10.11
N TRP A 237 15.06 -1.66 9.56
CA TRP A 237 15.33 -0.27 9.19
C TRP A 237 14.07 0.57 9.35
N ARG A 238 14.27 1.87 9.60
CA ARG A 238 13.17 2.82 9.69
C ARG A 238 12.52 2.97 8.33
N THR A 239 11.21 2.84 8.32
CA THR A 239 10.36 3.20 7.20
C THR A 239 9.56 4.42 7.61
N ASP A 240 9.42 5.38 6.71
CA ASP A 240 8.46 6.44 6.91
C ASP A 240 7.14 5.99 6.28
N PRO A 241 6.08 5.77 7.06
CA PRO A 241 4.80 5.33 6.51
C PRO A 241 4.14 6.35 5.57
N TRP A 242 4.79 7.51 5.33
CA TRP A 242 4.23 8.68 4.64
C TRP A 242 5.22 9.45 3.75
N HIS A 243 6.31 8.84 3.27
CA HIS A 243 6.96 9.47 2.11
C HIS A 243 6.06 9.29 0.89
N LYS A 244 5.28 10.34 0.63
CA LYS A 244 5.11 10.84 -0.73
C LYS A 244 6.51 11.03 -1.30
N GLN A 245 6.93 10.13 -2.17
CA GLN A 245 7.46 10.56 -3.46
C GLN A 245 6.56 10.01 -4.54
#